data_AF-A0A1Y2BIA2-F1
#
_entry.id   AF-A0A1Y2BIA2-F1
#
_cell.length_a   1.000
_cell.length_b   1.000
_cell.length_c   1.000
_cell.angle_alpha   90.00
_cell.angle_beta   90.00
_cell.angle_gamma   90.00
#
_symmetry.space_group_name_H-M   'P 1'
#
loop_
_entity.id
_entity.type
_entity.pdbx_description
1 polymer ?
#
loop_
_entity_poly.entity_id
_entity_poly.type
_entity_poly.pdbx_seq_one_letter_code
_entity_poly.pdbx_strand_id
1 'polypeptide(L)'
;MDIHIATKAGSICFALWGLIHVIIPISVFHNFKTKGLLGVLQYFSGGPKNPTPSVSAPERAPQKEFTSALLKTFICNVGGAGIVSLALAYKLWTEADVFVFVVGLVVTGIAEWAFMYFVFHRGVIDMKGEIALNLVLWVAGAVLTPIGLYLQYVA
;
A
#
# COMPACT_ATOMS: atom_id res chain seq x y z
N MET A 1 -26.97 -4.87 -15.93
CA MET A 1 -27.36 -4.28 -14.64
C MET A 1 -26.34 -3.22 -14.33
N ASP A 2 -26.77 -1.97 -14.11
CA ASP A 2 -25.84 -0.90 -13.78
C ASP A 2 -25.30 -1.09 -12.36
N ILE A 3 -24.00 -0.89 -12.21
CA ILE A 3 -23.31 -1.07 -10.92
C ILE A 3 -23.54 0.15 -10.04
N HIS A 4 -23.93 -0.10 -8.79
CA HIS A 4 -24.26 0.92 -7.81
C HIS A 4 -23.13 1.93 -7.62
N ILE A 5 -23.48 3.21 -7.50
CA ILE A 5 -22.52 4.33 -7.43
C ILE A 5 -21.53 4.19 -6.26
N ALA A 6 -21.97 3.63 -5.13
CA ALA A 6 -21.06 3.38 -4.00
C ALA A 6 -20.00 2.31 -4.33
N THR A 7 -20.35 1.27 -5.10
CA THR A 7 -19.38 0.27 -5.59
C THR A 7 -18.39 0.92 -6.55
N LYS A 8 -18.85 1.81 -7.44
CA LYS A 8 -17.99 2.59 -8.34
C LYS A 8 -17.02 3.48 -7.57
N ALA A 9 -17.52 4.21 -6.57
CA ALA A 9 -16.69 5.07 -5.72
C ALA A 9 -15.63 4.26 -4.96
N GLY A 10 -16.01 3.13 -4.34
CA GLY A 10 -15.05 2.25 -3.68
C GLY A 10 -14.03 1.64 -4.65
N SER A 11 -14.45 1.28 -5.87
CA SER A 11 -13.54 0.86 -6.96
C SER A 11 -12.52 1.94 -7.32
N ILE A 12 -12.93 3.21 -7.43
CA ILE A 12 -12.00 4.33 -7.66
C ILE A 12 -11.00 4.45 -6.50
N CYS A 13 -11.45 4.31 -5.25
CA CYS A 13 -10.56 4.32 -4.10
C CYS A 13 -9.50 3.21 -4.17
N PHE A 14 -9.89 1.97 -4.48
CA PHE A 14 -8.95 0.86 -4.67
C PHE A 14 -8.03 1.05 -5.89
N ALA A 15 -8.52 1.68 -6.96
CA ALA A 15 -7.70 1.98 -8.12
C ALA A 15 -6.61 3.00 -7.79
N LEU A 16 -6.97 4.09 -7.11
CA LEU A 16 -6.03 5.13 -6.68
C LEU A 16 -5.02 4.59 -5.67
N TRP A 17 -5.49 3.82 -4.68
CA TRP A 17 -4.62 3.14 -3.72
C TRP A 17 -3.64 2.21 -4.43
N GLY A 18 -4.13 1.40 -5.38
CA GLY A 18 -3.32 0.48 -6.15
C GLY A 18 -2.27 1.18 -7.01
N LEU A 19 -2.63 2.30 -7.63
CA LEU A 19 -1.73 3.11 -8.43
C LEU A 19 -0.58 3.66 -7.58
N ILE A 20 -0.86 4.20 -6.39
CA ILE A 20 0.18 4.66 -5.46
C ILE A 20 1.11 3.50 -5.07
N HIS A 21 0.54 2.32 -4.81
CA HIS A 21 1.28 1.11 -4.45
C HIS A 21 2.14 0.53 -5.58
N VAL A 22 1.87 0.88 -6.84
CA VAL A 22 2.75 0.58 -7.99
C VAL A 22 3.84 1.65 -8.15
N ILE A 23 3.51 2.92 -7.91
CA ILE A 23 4.46 4.04 -8.03
C ILE A 23 5.54 3.98 -6.95
N ILE A 24 5.19 3.67 -5.70
CA ILE A 24 6.14 3.58 -4.57
C ILE A 24 7.32 2.65 -4.90
N PRO A 25 7.11 1.42 -5.37
CA PRO A 25 8.20 0.54 -5.79
C PRO A 25 9.12 1.14 -6.85
N ILE A 26 8.56 1.77 -7.88
CA ILE A 26 9.34 2.40 -8.94
C ILE A 26 10.25 3.49 -8.34
N SER A 27 9.70 4.33 -7.47
CA SER A 27 10.44 5.39 -6.77
C SER A 27 11.53 4.82 -5.84
N VAL A 28 11.26 3.72 -5.14
CA VAL A 28 12.24 3.08 -4.25
C VAL A 28 13.36 2.40 -5.04
N PHE A 29 13.04 1.69 -6.12
CA PHE A 29 14.06 1.13 -7.02
C PHE A 29 14.92 2.21 -7.68
N HIS A 30 14.32 3.35 -8.04
CA HIS A 30 15.05 4.52 -8.49
C HIS A 30 15.99 5.05 -7.39
N ASN A 31 15.51 5.20 -6.15
CA ASN A 31 16.35 5.62 -5.01
C ASN A 31 17.48 4.62 -4.71
N PHE A 32 17.25 3.31 -4.86
CA PHE A 32 18.34 2.32 -4.76
C PHE A 32 19.45 2.59 -5.79
N LYS A 33 19.10 2.98 -7.01
CA LYS A 33 20.06 3.29 -8.09
C LYS A 33 20.76 4.63 -7.88
N THR A 34 20.05 5.66 -7.42
CA THR A 34 20.58 7.04 -7.38
C THR A 34 21.11 7.47 -6.02
N LYS A 35 20.61 6.88 -4.92
CA LYS A 35 20.95 7.26 -3.53
C LYS A 35 21.49 6.09 -2.70
N GLY A 36 21.47 4.88 -3.23
CA GLY A 36 21.92 3.67 -2.53
C GLY A 36 21.03 3.28 -1.35
N LEU A 37 21.49 2.29 -0.57
CA LEU A 37 20.73 1.71 0.55
C LEU A 37 20.39 2.75 1.63
N LEU A 38 21.33 3.65 1.97
CA LEU A 38 21.10 4.66 3.01
C LEU A 38 19.95 5.60 2.62
N GLY A 39 19.92 6.08 1.36
CA GLY A 39 18.83 6.94 0.89
C GLY A 39 17.46 6.27 0.93
N VAL A 40 17.41 4.95 0.71
CA VAL A 40 16.16 4.17 0.85
C VAL A 40 15.76 4.01 2.32
N LEU A 41 16.69 3.71 3.21
CA LEU A 41 16.42 3.62 4.65
C LEU A 41 15.90 4.96 5.20
N GLN A 42 16.51 6.06 4.78
CA GLN A 42 16.08 7.42 5.14
C GLN A 42 14.71 7.79 4.57
N TYR A 43 14.32 7.24 3.42
CA TYR A 43 12.98 7.44 2.86
C TYR A 43 11.89 6.80 3.74
N PHE A 44 12.16 5.62 4.32
CA PHE A 44 11.23 4.92 5.20
C PHE A 44 11.33 5.32 6.68
N SER A 45 12.25 6.19 7.06
CA SER A 45 12.41 6.65 8.44
C SER A 45 11.69 7.98 8.71
N GLY A 46 11.96 8.55 9.88
CA GLY A 46 11.49 9.88 10.28
C GLY A 46 10.52 9.86 11.45
N GLY A 47 10.08 8.67 11.88
CA GLY A 47 9.21 8.55 13.05
C GLY A 47 9.94 8.93 14.35
N PRO A 48 9.20 9.21 15.45
CA PRO A 48 9.79 9.68 16.71
C PRO A 48 10.84 8.74 17.31
N LYS A 49 10.74 7.43 17.02
CA LYS A 49 11.68 6.40 17.51
C LYS A 49 12.82 6.09 16.53
N ASN A 50 12.78 6.65 15.32
CA ASN A 50 13.82 6.50 14.31
C ASN A 50 13.94 7.77 13.43
N PRO A 51 14.41 8.90 13.99
CA PRO A 51 14.58 10.14 13.25
C PRO A 51 15.55 9.96 12.08
N THR A 52 15.24 10.55 10.92
CA THR A 52 16.05 10.40 9.70
C THR A 52 17.56 10.69 9.88
N PRO A 53 17.99 11.71 10.66
CA PRO A 53 19.43 11.95 10.90
C PRO A 53 20.14 10.84 11.67
N SER A 54 19.40 10.01 12.42
CA SER A 54 19.94 8.89 13.20
C SER A 54 20.06 7.59 12.40
N VAL A 55 19.56 7.57 11.16
CA VAL A 55 19.57 6.38 10.31
C VAL A 55 20.93 6.19 9.66
N SER A 56 21.49 5.00 9.83
CA SER A 56 22.71 4.55 9.17
C SER A 56 22.47 3.26 8.40
N ALA A 57 23.18 3.08 7.29
CA ALA A 57 23.24 1.78 6.62
C ALA A 57 24.16 0.83 7.40
N PRO A 58 23.94 -0.50 7.35
CA PRO A 58 24.88 -1.47 7.94
C PRO A 58 26.29 -1.26 7.40
N GLU A 59 27.33 -1.48 8.19
CA GLU A 59 28.72 -1.26 7.75
C GLU A 59 29.28 -2.43 6.94
N ARG A 60 28.96 -3.66 7.36
CA ARG A 60 29.49 -4.90 6.77
C ARG A 60 28.78 -5.24 5.47
N ALA A 61 29.53 -5.64 4.44
CA ALA A 61 29.00 -5.96 3.12
C ALA A 61 27.88 -7.03 3.13
N PRO A 62 28.00 -8.16 3.87
CA PRO A 62 26.91 -9.15 3.92
C PRO A 62 25.63 -8.59 4.52
N GLN A 63 25.73 -7.71 5.52
CA GLN A 63 24.57 -7.08 6.15
C GLN A 63 23.92 -6.06 5.21
N LYS A 64 24.72 -5.26 4.49
CA LYS A 64 24.21 -4.33 3.45
C LYS A 64 23.44 -5.08 2.38
N GLU A 65 23.97 -6.20 1.90
CA GLU A 65 23.34 -7.02 0.87
C GLU A 65 22.02 -7.63 1.37
N PHE A 66 22.04 -8.25 2.56
CA PHE A 66 20.85 -8.83 3.17
C PHE A 66 19.75 -7.80 3.43
N THR A 67 20.09 -6.65 4.02
CA THR A 67 19.12 -5.55 4.24
C THR A 67 18.56 -5.02 2.92
N SER A 68 19.41 -4.89 1.89
CA SER A 68 18.95 -4.47 0.56
C SER A 68 17.99 -5.48 -0.06
N ALA A 69 18.26 -6.78 0.08
CA ALA A 69 17.39 -7.84 -0.41
C ALA A 69 16.03 -7.81 0.30
N LEU A 70 16.02 -7.74 1.64
CA LEU A 70 14.79 -7.65 2.42
C LEU A 70 13.93 -6.45 2.01
N LEU A 71 14.53 -5.27 1.84
CA LEU A 71 13.81 -4.07 1.40
C LEU A 71 13.26 -4.24 -0.02
N LYS A 72 14.04 -4.75 -0.96
CA LYS A 72 13.56 -4.99 -2.33
C LYS A 72 12.39 -5.98 -2.35
N THR A 73 12.47 -7.05 -1.58
CA THR A 73 11.37 -8.03 -1.44
C THR A 73 10.13 -7.39 -0.84
N PHE A 74 10.28 -6.61 0.24
CA PHE A 74 9.17 -5.88 0.84
C PHE A 74 8.49 -4.96 -0.18
N ILE A 75 9.28 -4.20 -0.94
CA ILE A 75 8.77 -3.25 -1.93
C ILE A 75 8.11 -3.97 -3.11
N CYS A 76 8.63 -5.12 -3.55
CA CYS A 76 7.96 -5.95 -4.55
C CYS A 76 6.61 -6.45 -4.05
N ASN A 77 6.48 -6.83 -2.78
CA ASN A 77 5.21 -7.24 -2.20
C ASN A 77 4.20 -6.08 -2.15
N VAL A 78 4.64 -4.87 -1.80
CA VAL A 78 3.83 -3.64 -1.87
C VAL A 78 3.34 -3.41 -3.31
N GLY A 79 4.23 -3.53 -4.30
CA GLY A 79 3.86 -3.42 -5.72
C GLY A 79 2.88 -4.49 -6.19
N GLY A 80 3.08 -5.73 -5.75
CA GLY A 80 2.17 -6.84 -6.04
C GLY A 80 0.78 -6.60 -5.47
N ALA A 81 0.67 -6.12 -4.23
CA ALA A 81 -0.61 -5.72 -3.65
C ALA A 81 -1.28 -4.58 -4.44
N GLY A 82 -0.49 -3.62 -4.96
CA GLY A 82 -0.97 -2.57 -5.84
C GLY A 82 -1.61 -3.12 -7.12
N ILE A 83 -0.96 -4.08 -7.79
CA ILE A 83 -1.49 -4.75 -8.99
C ILE A 83 -2.79 -5.50 -8.66
N VAL A 84 -2.83 -6.22 -7.53
CA VAL A 84 -4.06 -6.91 -7.09
C VAL A 84 -5.18 -5.91 -6.85
N SER A 85 -4.91 -4.75 -6.23
CA SER A 85 -5.92 -3.71 -6.00
C SER A 85 -6.44 -3.10 -7.31
N LEU A 86 -5.59 -2.93 -8.32
CA LEU A 86 -6.03 -2.48 -9.65
C LEU A 86 -6.94 -3.52 -10.34
N ALA A 87 -6.59 -4.81 -10.24
CA ALA A 87 -7.43 -5.88 -10.76
C ALA A 87 -8.78 -5.98 -10.02
N LEU A 88 -8.76 -5.84 -8.70
CA LEU A 88 -9.94 -5.73 -7.85
C LEU A 88 -10.82 -4.55 -8.29
N ALA A 89 -10.23 -3.36 -8.43
CA ALA A 89 -10.95 -2.15 -8.82
C ALA A 89 -11.63 -2.29 -10.18
N TYR A 90 -10.96 -2.94 -11.14
CA TYR A 90 -11.53 -3.28 -12.44
C TYR A 90 -12.73 -4.22 -12.32
N LYS A 91 -12.57 -5.35 -11.62
CA LYS A 91 -13.66 -6.33 -11.42
C LYS A 91 -14.85 -5.73 -10.67
N LEU A 92 -14.62 -4.91 -9.66
CA LEU A 92 -15.67 -4.17 -8.96
C LEU A 92 -16.37 -3.18 -9.89
N TRP A 93 -15.62 -2.52 -10.77
CA TRP A 93 -16.17 -1.56 -11.73
C TRP A 93 -17.01 -2.24 -12.81
N THR A 94 -16.67 -3.45 -13.24
CA THR A 94 -17.35 -4.12 -14.36
C THR A 94 -18.40 -5.12 -13.94
N GLU A 95 -18.26 -5.75 -12.76
CA GLU A 95 -19.06 -6.91 -12.37
C GLU A 95 -19.64 -6.86 -10.95
N ALA A 96 -19.20 -5.92 -10.09
CA ALA A 96 -19.62 -5.85 -8.68
C ALA A 96 -19.46 -7.20 -7.93
N ASP A 97 -18.36 -7.90 -8.16
CA ASP A 97 -18.13 -9.25 -7.63
C ASP A 97 -17.74 -9.24 -6.13
N VAL A 98 -18.61 -9.81 -5.29
CA VAL A 98 -18.43 -9.91 -3.83
C VAL A 98 -17.25 -10.80 -3.45
N PHE A 99 -17.06 -11.92 -4.15
CA PHE A 99 -15.97 -12.85 -3.84
C PHE A 99 -14.63 -12.18 -4.12
N VAL A 100 -14.51 -11.52 -5.27
CA VAL A 100 -13.31 -10.76 -5.62
C VAL A 100 -13.07 -9.63 -4.61
N PHE A 101 -14.12 -8.95 -4.14
CA PHE A 101 -13.98 -7.96 -3.07
C PHE A 101 -13.40 -8.55 -1.79
N VAL A 102 -13.94 -9.66 -1.29
CA VAL A 102 -13.46 -10.27 -0.04
C VAL A 102 -12.01 -10.72 -0.16
N VAL A 103 -11.64 -11.39 -1.25
CA VAL A 103 -10.25 -11.81 -1.50
C VAL A 103 -9.33 -10.60 -1.60
N GLY A 104 -9.73 -9.59 -2.37
CA GLY A 104 -8.97 -8.35 -2.54
C GLY A 104 -8.80 -7.57 -1.23
N LEU A 105 -9.83 -7.52 -0.40
CA LEU A 105 -9.79 -6.88 0.92
C LEU A 105 -8.81 -7.58 1.86
N VAL A 106 -8.76 -8.92 1.86
CA VAL A 106 -7.78 -9.68 2.65
C VAL A 106 -6.36 -9.38 2.18
N VAL A 107 -6.10 -9.45 0.87
CA VAL A 107 -4.75 -9.25 0.32
C VAL A 107 -4.26 -7.82 0.54
N THR A 108 -5.07 -6.82 0.18
CA THR A 108 -4.71 -5.40 0.35
C THR A 108 -4.66 -5.01 1.83
N GLY A 109 -5.56 -5.58 2.65
CA GLY A 109 -5.56 -5.37 4.09
C GLY A 109 -4.26 -5.83 4.73
N ILE A 110 -3.77 -7.05 4.43
CA ILE A 110 -2.49 -7.53 4.98
C ILE A 110 -1.34 -6.56 4.67
N ALA A 111 -1.29 -6.01 3.46
CA ALA A 111 -0.29 -5.02 3.07
C ALA A 111 -0.42 -3.71 3.87
N GLU A 112 -1.64 -3.18 4.00
CA GLU A 112 -1.91 -1.93 4.72
C GLU A 112 -1.63 -2.06 6.23
N TRP A 113 -2.08 -3.16 6.86
CA TRP A 113 -1.87 -3.42 8.29
C TRP A 113 -0.39 -3.54 8.65
N ALA A 114 0.43 -4.16 7.79
CA ALA A 114 1.87 -4.22 7.98
C ALA A 114 2.48 -2.81 8.01
N PHE A 115 2.05 -1.92 7.12
CA PHE A 115 2.54 -0.54 7.08
C PHE A 115 2.10 0.25 8.32
N MET A 116 0.82 0.13 8.70
CA MET A 116 0.26 0.80 9.87
C MET A 116 0.91 0.37 11.18
N TYR A 117 1.31 -0.90 11.32
CA TYR A 117 2.06 -1.37 12.47
C TYR A 117 3.39 -0.61 12.66
N PHE A 118 4.12 -0.35 11.57
CA PHE A 118 5.41 0.36 11.65
C PHE A 118 5.25 1.86 11.90
N VAL A 119 4.19 2.48 11.35
CA VAL A 119 3.88 3.90 11.56
C VAL A 119 3.37 4.14 12.98
N PHE A 120 2.24 3.54 13.34
CA PHE A 120 1.55 3.86 14.60
C PHE A 120 2.10 3.12 15.81
N HIS A 121 2.47 1.85 15.65
CA HIS A 121 2.83 1.02 16.79
C HIS A 121 4.33 1.10 17.10
N ARG A 122 5.16 1.07 16.06
CA ARG A 122 6.62 1.12 16.21
C ARG A 122 7.17 2.54 16.17
N GLY A 123 6.45 3.52 15.59
CA GLY A 123 6.91 4.92 15.50
C GLY A 123 8.25 5.07 14.78
N VAL A 124 8.57 4.14 13.89
CA VAL A 124 9.84 4.11 13.14
C VAL A 124 9.72 4.75 11.76
N ILE A 125 8.50 4.81 11.22
CA ILE A 125 8.15 5.48 9.97
C ILE A 125 7.35 6.74 10.33
N ASP A 126 7.67 7.85 9.66
CA ASP A 126 6.90 9.10 9.82
C ASP A 126 5.54 9.02 9.12
N MET A 127 4.53 9.68 9.67
CA MET A 127 3.22 9.81 9.02
C MET A 127 3.29 10.93 7.97
N LYS A 128 3.73 10.58 6.77
CA LYS A 128 3.78 11.50 5.63
C LYS A 128 2.40 11.63 4.98
N GLY A 129 2.17 12.73 4.27
CA GLY A 129 0.90 12.96 3.54
C GLY A 129 0.54 11.83 2.58
N GLU A 130 1.54 11.23 1.91
CA GLU A 130 1.36 10.06 1.04
C GLU A 130 0.83 8.84 1.80
N ILE A 131 1.31 8.62 3.03
CA ILE A 131 0.91 7.49 3.88
C ILE A 131 -0.51 7.72 4.42
N ALA A 132 -0.82 8.95 4.83
CA ALA A 132 -2.16 9.32 5.26
C ALA A 132 -3.18 9.16 4.11
N LEU A 133 -2.84 9.61 2.90
CA LEU A 133 -3.68 9.46 1.72
C LEU A 133 -3.94 7.98 1.38
N ASN A 134 -2.90 7.13 1.45
CA ASN A 134 -3.05 5.69 1.26
C ASN A 134 -4.06 5.09 2.22
N LEU A 135 -3.93 5.37 3.52
CA LEU A 135 -4.84 4.85 4.52
C LEU A 135 -6.28 5.32 4.27
N VAL A 136 -6.47 6.59 3.95
CA VAL A 136 -7.80 7.16 3.65
C VAL A 136 -8.43 6.48 2.43
N LEU A 137 -7.67 6.30 1.35
CA LEU A 137 -8.16 5.63 0.14
C LEU A 137 -8.53 4.17 0.44
N TRP A 138 -7.69 3.44 1.17
CA TRP A 138 -7.98 2.04 1.50
C TRP A 138 -9.23 1.90 2.36
N VAL A 139 -9.34 2.70 3.44
CA VAL A 139 -10.51 2.69 4.33
C VAL A 139 -11.78 3.10 3.59
N ALA A 140 -11.72 4.15 2.77
CA ALA A 140 -12.87 4.57 1.97
C ALA A 140 -13.32 3.47 1.00
N GLY A 141 -12.40 2.81 0.31
CA GLY A 141 -12.70 1.65 -0.54
C GLY A 141 -13.32 0.50 0.25
N ALA A 142 -12.71 0.13 1.37
CA ALA A 142 -13.17 -0.95 2.24
C ALA A 142 -14.56 -0.72 2.84
N VAL A 143 -15.00 0.53 3.01
CA VAL A 143 -16.32 0.89 3.55
C VAL A 143 -17.37 1.10 2.45
N LEU A 144 -17.04 1.83 1.38
CA LEU A 144 -17.98 2.16 0.31
C LEU A 144 -18.36 0.94 -0.53
N THR A 145 -17.39 0.06 -0.82
CA THR A 145 -17.63 -1.14 -1.62
C THR A 145 -18.66 -2.10 -1.01
N PRO A 146 -18.58 -2.54 0.26
CA PRO A 146 -19.60 -3.44 0.82
C PRO A 146 -20.98 -2.81 0.91
N ILE A 147 -21.08 -1.49 1.15
CA ILE A 147 -22.36 -0.76 1.09
C ILE A 147 -22.95 -0.85 -0.32
N GLY A 148 -22.15 -0.57 -1.34
CA GLY A 148 -22.59 -0.63 -2.74
C GLY A 148 -22.95 -2.04 -3.18
N LEU A 149 -22.16 -3.05 -2.80
CA LEU A 149 -22.44 -4.45 -3.07
C LEU A 149 -23.73 -4.91 -2.39
N TYR A 150 -23.94 -4.57 -1.11
CA TYR A 150 -25.18 -4.90 -0.41
C TYR A 150 -26.40 -4.30 -1.11
N LEU A 151 -26.35 -3.01 -1.42
CA LEU A 151 -27.45 -2.32 -2.12
C LEU A 151 -27.66 -2.86 -3.54
N GLN A 152 -26.63 -3.38 -4.21
CA GLN A 152 -26.74 -3.98 -5.54
C GLN A 152 -27.57 -5.27 -5.56
N TYR A 153 -27.52 -6.06 -4.48
CA TYR A 153 -28.15 -7.39 -4.41
C TYR A 153 -29.45 -7.42 -3.60
N VAL A 154 -29.71 -6.36 -2.80
CA VAL A 154 -30.87 -6.30 -1.89
C VAL A 154 -31.90 -5.26 -2.32
N ALA A 155 -31.53 -4.24 -3.10
CA ALA A 155 -32.45 -3.25 -3.70
C ALA A 155 -32.80 -3.61 -5.14
#